data_AF-Q9A493-F1
#
_entry.id   AF-Q9A493-F1
#
_cell.length_a   1.000
_cell.length_b   1.000
_cell.length_c   1.000
_cell.angle_alpha   90.00
_cell.angle_beta   90.00
_cell.angle_gamma   90.00
#
_symmetry.space_group_name_H-M   'P 1'
#
loop_
_entity.id
_entity.type
_entity.pdbx_description
1 polymer ?
#
loop_
_entity_poly.entity_id
_entity_poly.type
_entity_poly.pdbx_seq_one_letter_code
_entity_poly.pdbx_strand_id
1 'polypeptide(L)'
;MASRSLIARARLRLARSAGRFARADEGATAVEFALVAIPFLMLLFAIIELGLVFLVSITLENAVIDAGRTIRTGEVQTTGGNANSFKTAVCNRMSWLGSKCSSALRLDVRTFTDYATGQASATNTTVPTTMNWNPGASGSIVVVRAYYTWPLVTPMLNTGLQSSNGNRIIYAATSFTNEPYEQ
;
A
#
# COMPACT_ATOMS: atom_id res chain seq x y z
N MET A 1 -16.29 -50.29 -41.31
CA MET A 1 -17.10 -49.17 -41.86
C MET A 1 -17.94 -48.41 -40.83
N ALA A 2 -18.28 -48.98 -39.66
CA ALA A 2 -19.19 -48.36 -38.66
C ALA A 2 -18.64 -47.14 -37.88
N SER A 3 -17.32 -46.98 -37.75
CA SER A 3 -16.72 -45.89 -36.96
C SER A 3 -16.87 -44.49 -37.61
N ARG A 4 -16.91 -44.42 -38.94
CA ARG A 4 -17.06 -43.14 -39.68
C ARG A 4 -18.45 -42.51 -39.54
N SER A 5 -19.50 -43.30 -39.33
CA SER A 5 -20.87 -42.79 -39.23
C SER A 5 -21.20 -42.18 -37.86
N LEU A 6 -20.55 -42.64 -36.79
CA LEU A 6 -20.72 -42.12 -35.44
C LEU A 6 -20.08 -40.74 -35.27
N ILE A 7 -18.88 -40.53 -35.84
CA ILE A 7 -18.18 -39.23 -35.81
C ILE A 7 -18.95 -38.18 -36.63
N ALA A 8 -19.51 -38.56 -37.78
CA ALA A 8 -20.34 -37.67 -38.60
C ALA A 8 -21.62 -37.23 -37.87
N ARG A 9 -22.29 -38.16 -37.17
CA ARG A 9 -23.50 -37.86 -36.38
C ARG A 9 -23.19 -36.99 -35.16
N ALA A 10 -22.04 -37.19 -34.50
CA ALA A 10 -21.59 -36.33 -33.40
C ALA A 10 -21.31 -34.89 -33.87
N ARG A 11 -20.65 -34.73 -35.02
CA ARG A 11 -20.38 -33.41 -35.64
C ARG A 11 -21.67 -32.68 -36.02
N LEU A 12 -22.64 -33.39 -36.60
CA LEU A 12 -23.96 -32.83 -36.93
C LEU A 12 -24.75 -32.39 -35.69
N ARG A 13 -24.66 -33.13 -34.58
CA ARG A 13 -25.29 -32.75 -33.31
C ARG A 13 -24.65 -31.51 -32.70
N LEU A 14 -23.32 -31.43 -32.70
CA LEU A 14 -22.56 -30.25 -32.25
C LEU A 14 -22.83 -29.01 -33.11
N ALA A 15 -22.88 -29.16 -34.44
CA ALA A 15 -23.22 -28.07 -35.34
C ALA A 15 -24.66 -27.57 -35.12
N ARG A 16 -25.60 -28.49 -34.84
CA ARG A 16 -27.00 -28.16 -34.58
C ARG A 16 -27.23 -27.56 -33.18
N SER A 17 -26.44 -27.93 -32.17
CA SER A 17 -26.46 -27.26 -30.87
C SER A 17 -25.84 -25.86 -30.94
N ALA A 18 -24.74 -25.70 -31.68
CA ALA A 18 -24.14 -24.38 -31.93
C ALA A 18 -25.07 -23.45 -32.71
N GLY A 19 -25.77 -23.94 -33.73
CA GLY A 19 -26.76 -23.16 -34.47
C GLY A 19 -28.02 -22.82 -33.67
N ARG A 20 -28.35 -23.58 -32.63
CA ARG A 20 -29.46 -23.28 -31.70
C ARG A 20 -29.03 -22.26 -30.66
N PHE A 21 -27.80 -22.37 -30.16
CA PHE A 21 -27.20 -21.39 -29.26
C PHE A 21 -27.03 -20.03 -29.95
N ALA A 22 -26.61 -20.01 -31.22
CA ALA A 22 -26.51 -18.79 -32.03
C ALA A 22 -27.86 -18.13 -32.38
N ARG A 23 -28.99 -18.82 -32.14
CA ARG A 23 -30.36 -18.31 -32.34
C ARG A 23 -31.10 -18.05 -31.02
N ALA A 24 -30.42 -18.20 -29.88
CA ALA A 24 -31.02 -17.97 -28.58
C ALA A 24 -30.86 -16.50 -28.17
N ASP A 25 -31.94 -15.73 -28.25
CA ASP A 25 -31.97 -14.30 -27.87
C ASP A 25 -32.18 -14.06 -26.36
N GLU A 26 -32.48 -15.12 -25.60
CA GLU A 26 -32.76 -15.06 -24.15
C GLU A 26 -31.56 -14.55 -23.31
N GLY A 27 -30.35 -14.57 -23.87
CA GLY A 27 -29.13 -14.07 -23.23
C GLY A 27 -28.73 -12.64 -23.58
N ALA A 28 -29.41 -11.97 -24.52
CA ALA A 28 -29.00 -10.65 -25.01
C ALA A 28 -29.02 -9.59 -23.91
N THR A 29 -30.05 -9.59 -23.06
CA THR A 29 -30.19 -8.67 -21.91
C THR A 29 -29.09 -8.86 -20.86
N ALA A 30 -28.63 -10.11 -20.66
CA ALA A 30 -27.52 -10.40 -19.76
C ALA A 30 -26.19 -9.83 -20.29
N VAL A 31 -25.98 -9.84 -21.61
CA VAL A 31 -24.80 -9.24 -22.25
C VAL A 31 -24.83 -7.72 -22.14
N GLU A 32 -25.98 -7.09 -22.41
CA GLU A 32 -26.17 -5.63 -22.25
C GLU A 32 -25.90 -5.16 -20.82
N PHE A 33 -26.42 -5.90 -19.83
CA PHE A 33 -26.15 -5.61 -18.43
C PHE A 33 -24.66 -5.78 -18.10
N ALA A 34 -24.01 -6.85 -18.56
CA ALA A 34 -22.60 -7.09 -18.31
C ALA A 34 -21.71 -5.97 -18.87
N LEU A 35 -22.03 -5.43 -20.05
CA LEU A 35 -21.30 -4.33 -20.68
C LEU A 35 -21.31 -3.06 -19.82
N VAL A 36 -22.38 -2.79 -19.06
CA VAL A 36 -22.46 -1.64 -18.15
C VAL A 36 -21.96 -1.96 -16.75
N ALA A 37 -22.24 -3.16 -16.25
CA ALA A 37 -21.86 -3.59 -14.91
C ALA A 37 -20.33 -3.67 -14.73
N ILE A 38 -19.60 -4.12 -15.75
CA ILE A 38 -18.13 -4.24 -15.70
C ILE A 38 -17.45 -2.87 -15.44
N PRO A 39 -17.66 -1.82 -16.26
CA PRO A 39 -17.05 -0.52 -15.99
C PRO A 39 -17.54 0.12 -14.69
N PHE A 40 -18.80 -0.08 -14.31
CA PHE A 40 -19.34 0.39 -13.04
C PHE A 40 -18.62 -0.25 -11.84
N LEU A 41 -18.46 -1.57 -11.83
CA LEU A 41 -17.76 -2.27 -10.75
C LEU A 41 -16.27 -1.92 -10.70
N MET A 42 -15.62 -1.73 -11.85
CA MET A 42 -14.24 -1.25 -11.90
C MET A 42 -14.09 0.13 -11.25
N LEU A 43 -15.01 1.06 -11.55
CA LEU A 43 -15.02 2.39 -10.93
C LEU A 43 -15.29 2.30 -9.42
N LEU A 44 -16.26 1.48 -9.01
CA LEU A 44 -16.59 1.27 -7.59
C LEU A 44 -15.36 0.76 -6.80
N PHE A 45 -14.68 -0.27 -7.30
CA PHE A 45 -13.48 -0.80 -6.65
C PHE A 45 -12.33 0.21 -6.66
N ALA A 46 -12.19 1.03 -7.71
CA ALA A 46 -11.19 2.09 -7.74
C ALA A 46 -11.45 3.15 -6.65
N ILE A 47 -12.71 3.53 -6.42
CA ILE A 47 -13.06 4.48 -5.35
C ILE A 47 -12.76 3.88 -3.97
N ILE A 48 -13.12 2.61 -3.75
CA ILE A 48 -12.84 1.91 -2.49
C ILE A 48 -11.33 1.81 -2.25
N GLU A 49 -10.56 1.41 -3.26
CA GLU A 49 -9.10 1.30 -3.16
C GLU A 49 -8.45 2.66 -2.88
N LEU A 50 -8.91 3.73 -3.53
CA LEU A 50 -8.45 5.08 -3.26
C LEU A 50 -8.73 5.49 -1.80
N GLY A 51 -9.92 5.15 -1.28
CA GLY A 51 -10.27 5.35 0.13
C GLY A 51 -9.33 4.60 1.07
N LEU A 52 -8.97 3.36 0.75
CA LEU A 52 -8.00 2.58 1.54
C LEU A 52 -6.59 3.19 1.49
N VAL A 53 -6.14 3.67 0.34
CA VAL A 53 -4.84 4.37 0.21
C VAL A 53 -4.80 5.61 1.11
N PHE A 54 -5.86 6.42 1.12
CA PHE A 54 -5.95 7.58 2.02
C PHE A 54 -6.01 7.18 3.50
N LEU A 55 -6.76 6.13 3.82
CA LEU A 55 -6.81 5.60 5.19
C LEU A 55 -5.42 5.17 5.67
N VAL A 56 -4.65 4.47 4.84
CA VAL A 56 -3.26 4.10 5.17
C VAL A 56 -2.40 5.35 5.32
N SER A 57 -2.54 6.35 4.45
CA SER A 57 -1.78 7.60 4.53
C SER A 57 -2.02 8.32 5.87
N ILE A 58 -3.27 8.54 6.23
CA ILE A 58 -3.64 9.26 7.47
C ILE A 58 -3.24 8.45 8.70
N THR A 59 -3.46 7.14 8.71
CA THR A 59 -3.09 6.29 9.85
C THR A 59 -1.57 6.17 10.01
N LEU A 60 -0.81 6.13 8.90
CA LEU A 60 0.65 6.13 8.93
C LEU A 60 1.20 7.45 9.49
N GLU A 61 0.67 8.58 9.04
CA GLU A 61 1.09 9.90 9.50
C GLU A 61 0.87 10.07 11.00
N ASN A 62 -0.34 9.75 11.48
CA ASN A 62 -0.63 9.76 12.92
C ASN A 62 0.26 8.79 13.70
N ALA A 63 0.45 7.57 13.17
CA ALA A 63 1.29 6.57 13.83
C ALA A 63 2.75 7.02 13.97
N VAL A 64 3.29 7.69 12.96
CA VAL A 64 4.66 8.23 12.95
C VAL A 64 4.79 9.43 13.89
N ILE A 65 3.80 10.32 13.92
CA ILE A 65 3.77 11.47 14.85
C ILE A 65 3.75 10.97 16.29
N ASP A 66 2.87 10.03 16.61
CA ASP A 66 2.70 9.51 17.97
C ASP A 66 3.89 8.66 18.41
N ALA A 67 4.37 7.75 17.56
CA ALA A 67 5.56 6.97 17.86
C ALA A 67 6.79 7.89 17.95
N GLY A 68 6.90 8.90 17.10
CA GLY A 68 7.99 9.89 17.13
C GLY A 68 8.12 10.62 18.47
N ARG A 69 7.04 10.71 19.26
CA ARG A 69 7.10 11.24 20.64
C ARG A 69 8.09 10.48 21.51
N THR A 70 8.18 9.16 21.38
CA THR A 70 9.08 8.34 22.22
C THR A 70 10.55 8.56 21.90
N ILE A 71 10.87 8.98 20.67
CA ILE A 71 12.21 9.46 20.31
C ILE A 71 12.43 10.86 20.88
N ARG A 72 11.43 11.74 20.72
CA ARG A 72 11.48 13.13 21.19
C ARG A 72 11.74 13.23 22.69
N THR A 73 11.08 12.39 23.49
CA THR A 73 11.21 12.39 24.96
C THR A 73 12.41 11.59 25.47
N GLY A 74 13.20 10.95 24.59
CA GLY A 74 14.34 10.12 24.99
C GLY A 74 13.98 8.72 25.49
N GLU A 75 12.70 8.32 25.46
CA GLU A 75 12.25 7.00 25.93
C GLU A 75 12.91 5.86 25.13
N VAL A 76 13.00 5.99 23.81
CA VAL A 76 13.64 4.98 22.95
C VAL A 76 15.14 4.87 23.25
N GLN A 77 15.80 5.99 23.55
CA GLN A 77 17.22 6.05 23.82
C GLN A 77 17.55 5.45 25.19
N THR A 78 16.75 5.75 26.21
CA THR A 78 16.95 5.30 27.60
C THR A 78 16.57 3.84 27.82
N THR A 79 15.53 3.34 27.14
CA THR A 79 15.07 1.96 27.25
C THR A 79 15.82 0.97 26.35
N GLY A 80 16.80 1.44 25.56
CA GLY A 80 17.54 0.60 24.61
C GLY A 80 16.71 0.18 23.39
N GLY A 81 15.72 1.00 23.01
CA GLY A 81 14.91 0.79 21.82
C GLY A 81 15.74 0.85 20.53
N ASN A 82 15.34 0.06 19.54
CA ASN A 82 15.99 -0.03 18.24
C ASN A 82 14.98 0.17 17.11
N ALA A 83 15.46 0.18 15.87
CA ALA A 83 14.61 0.37 14.70
C ALA A 83 13.44 -0.62 14.63
N ASN A 84 13.63 -1.87 15.10
CA ASN A 84 12.60 -2.89 15.04
C ASN A 84 11.53 -2.69 16.13
N SER A 85 11.91 -2.29 17.35
CA SER A 85 10.95 -1.97 18.40
C SER A 85 10.14 -0.71 18.04
N PHE A 86 10.79 0.30 17.48
CA PHE A 86 10.12 1.50 16.97
C PHE A 86 9.16 1.18 15.82
N LYS A 87 9.59 0.34 14.87
CA LYS A 87 8.72 -0.16 13.80
C LYS A 87 7.49 -0.89 14.33
N THR A 88 7.67 -1.70 15.37
CA THR A 88 6.56 -2.38 16.04
C THR A 88 5.61 -1.36 16.69
N ALA A 89 6.13 -0.32 17.33
CA ALA A 89 5.32 0.74 17.93
C ALA A 89 4.48 1.53 16.90
N VAL A 90 5.02 1.77 15.70
CA VAL A 90 4.28 2.36 14.57
C VAL A 90 3.20 1.38 14.09
N CYS A 91 3.54 0.11 13.88
CA CYS A 91 2.59 -0.89 13.41
C CYS A 91 1.45 -1.18 14.39
N ASN A 92 1.68 -1.10 15.70
CA ASN A 92 0.63 -1.24 16.71
C ASN A 92 -0.46 -0.17 16.59
N ARG A 93 -0.11 1.03 16.11
CA ARG A 93 -1.07 2.12 15.82
C ARG A 93 -1.81 1.92 14.50
N MET A 94 -1.32 1.02 13.65
CA MET A 94 -1.93 0.59 12.40
C MET A 94 -2.42 -0.86 12.50
N SER A 95 -2.92 -1.26 13.67
CA SER A 95 -3.27 -2.65 14.01
C SER A 95 -4.28 -3.30 13.05
N TRP A 96 -5.10 -2.50 12.37
CA TRP A 96 -6.04 -2.96 11.34
C TRP A 96 -5.35 -3.64 10.14
N LEU A 97 -4.07 -3.35 9.88
CA LEU A 97 -3.24 -4.02 8.87
C LEU A 97 -2.65 -5.35 9.36
N GLY A 98 -2.73 -5.63 10.66
CA GLY A 98 -2.17 -6.81 11.30
C GLY A 98 -0.68 -7.00 10.98
N SER A 99 -0.30 -8.24 10.67
CA SER A 99 1.09 -8.62 10.39
C SER A 99 1.67 -8.01 9.10
N LYS A 100 0.82 -7.50 8.20
CA LYS A 100 1.27 -6.91 6.93
C LYS A 100 2.02 -5.59 7.11
N CYS A 101 1.78 -4.89 8.22
CA CYS A 101 2.48 -3.64 8.49
C CYS A 101 3.99 -3.85 8.58
N SER A 102 4.44 -4.85 9.35
CA SER A 102 5.87 -5.07 9.59
C SER A 102 6.63 -5.48 8.33
N SER A 103 6.01 -6.14 7.35
CA SER A 103 6.70 -6.47 6.10
C SER A 103 6.72 -5.30 5.09
N ALA A 104 5.68 -4.47 5.10
CA ALA A 104 5.49 -3.39 4.12
C ALA A 104 6.11 -2.04 4.54
N LEU A 105 6.32 -1.82 5.85
CA LEU A 105 6.83 -0.59 6.41
C LEU A 105 8.36 -0.55 6.44
N ARG A 106 8.95 0.54 5.96
CA ARG A 106 10.37 0.87 6.12
C ARG A 106 10.49 2.22 6.81
N LEU A 107 11.37 2.31 7.81
CA LEU A 107 11.59 3.51 8.60
C LEU A 107 13.03 3.97 8.46
N ASP A 108 13.22 5.28 8.32
CA ASP A 108 14.53 5.93 8.27
C ASP A 108 14.51 7.08 9.29
N VAL A 109 15.37 6.96 10.30
CA VAL A 109 15.50 7.95 11.37
C VAL A 109 16.91 8.52 11.30
N ARG A 110 17.02 9.84 11.19
CA ARG A 110 18.29 10.55 11.02
C ARG A 110 18.33 11.81 11.86
N THR A 111 19.53 12.17 12.29
CA THR A 111 19.81 13.46 12.92
C THR A 111 20.32 14.47 11.91
N PHE A 112 20.10 15.75 12.20
CA PHE A 112 20.55 16.89 11.40
C PHE A 112 21.14 17.97 12.31
N THR A 113 22.00 18.81 11.74
CA THR A 113 22.64 19.94 12.41
C THR A 113 21.78 21.20 12.41
N ASP A 114 20.83 21.29 11.47
CA ASP A 114 19.97 22.45 11.28
C ASP A 114 18.60 22.04 10.71
N TYR A 115 17.60 22.89 10.89
CA TYR A 115 16.24 22.62 10.43
C TYR A 115 16.08 22.70 8.91
N ALA A 116 16.94 23.44 8.19
CA ALA A 116 16.81 23.57 6.75
C ALA A 116 17.15 22.23 6.06
N THR A 117 18.25 21.60 6.46
CA THR A 117 18.64 20.27 5.99
C THR A 117 17.69 19.17 6.49
N GLY A 118 17.22 19.28 7.73
CA GLY A 118 16.18 18.39 8.27
C GLY A 118 14.88 18.45 7.45
N GLN A 119 14.39 19.66 7.14
CA GLN A 119 13.17 19.84 6.35
C GLN A 119 13.35 19.38 4.89
N ALA A 120 14.52 19.64 4.29
CA ALA A 120 14.84 19.12 2.96
C ALA A 120 14.82 17.57 2.94
N SER A 121 15.28 16.92 4.02
CA SER A 121 15.19 15.47 4.16
C SER A 121 13.75 14.98 4.36
N ALA A 122 12.95 15.69 5.17
CA ALA A 122 11.55 15.36 5.46
C ALA A 122 10.60 15.54 4.27
N THR A 123 10.97 16.37 3.29
CA THR A 123 10.21 16.55 2.05
C THR A 123 10.68 15.62 0.93
N ASN A 124 11.81 14.94 1.12
CA ASN A 124 12.33 13.97 0.16
C ASN A 124 11.56 12.65 0.27
N THR A 125 10.75 12.36 -0.76
CA THR A 125 9.91 11.16 -0.87
C THR A 125 10.65 9.98 -1.51
N THR A 126 11.89 10.13 -1.94
CA THR A 126 12.69 9.05 -2.52
C THR A 126 13.06 8.03 -1.44
N VAL A 127 12.67 6.77 -1.64
CA VAL A 127 13.01 5.68 -0.73
C VAL A 127 14.52 5.44 -0.73
N PRO A 128 15.23 5.59 0.40
CA PRO A 128 16.65 5.27 0.48
C PRO A 128 16.92 3.78 0.21
N THR A 129 18.05 3.49 -0.42
CA THR A 129 18.54 2.11 -0.60
C THR A 129 18.79 1.47 0.76
N THR A 130 19.49 2.19 1.64
CA THR A 130 19.77 1.81 3.02
C THR A 130 19.04 2.72 3.98
N MET A 131 18.26 2.10 4.88
CA MET A 131 17.57 2.79 5.96
C MET A 131 18.54 3.05 7.11
N ASN A 132 18.49 4.25 7.70
CA ASN A 132 19.29 4.59 8.87
C ASN A 132 18.45 4.54 10.16
N TRP A 133 19.13 4.26 11.27
CA TRP A 133 18.58 4.36 12.61
C TRP A 133 19.52 5.19 13.47
N ASN A 134 19.21 6.47 13.60
CA ASN A 134 19.87 7.37 14.53
C ASN A 134 18.82 8.25 15.22
N PRO A 135 18.30 7.85 16.40
CA PRO A 135 17.32 8.64 17.16
C PRO A 135 17.92 9.91 17.79
N GLY A 136 19.25 10.10 17.70
CA GLY A 136 19.94 11.25 18.26
C GLY A 136 19.99 11.29 19.78
N ALA A 137 20.74 12.26 20.29
CA ALA A 137 20.82 12.56 21.72
C ALA A 137 19.85 13.68 22.11
N SER A 138 19.86 14.06 23.38
CA SER A 138 19.17 15.26 23.89
C SER A 138 19.54 16.49 23.05
N GLY A 139 18.54 17.31 22.69
CA GLY A 139 18.72 18.50 21.85
C GLY A 139 19.04 18.26 20.37
N SER A 140 19.11 17.01 19.90
CA SER A 140 19.34 16.72 18.48
C SER A 140 18.09 16.99 17.64
N ILE A 141 18.27 17.56 16.44
CA ILE A 141 17.20 17.66 15.43
C ILE A 141 17.09 16.30 14.75
N VAL A 142 15.92 15.68 14.80
CA VAL A 142 15.64 14.35 14.27
C VAL A 142 14.55 14.44 13.20
N VAL A 143 14.74 13.69 12.12
CA VAL A 143 13.71 13.45 11.11
C VAL A 143 13.41 11.97 11.06
N VAL A 144 12.13 11.63 11.23
CA VAL A 144 11.60 10.28 11.08
C VAL A 144 10.85 10.22 9.77
N ARG A 145 11.24 9.31 8.88
CA ARG A 145 10.58 9.06 7.59
C ARG A 145 10.06 7.63 7.55
N ALA A 146 8.83 7.49 7.08
CA ALA A 146 8.15 6.22 6.93
C ALA A 146 7.72 6.01 5.49
N TYR A 147 8.05 4.84 4.96
CA TYR A 147 7.68 4.40 3.63
C TYR A 147 6.89 3.11 3.77
N TYR A 148 5.60 3.16 3.44
CA TYR A 148 4.73 2.00 3.46
C TYR A 148 4.43 1.56 2.02
N THR A 149 4.65 0.28 1.72
CA THR A 149 4.38 -0.27 0.38
C THR A 149 2.96 -0.85 0.34
N TRP A 150 2.07 -0.20 -0.42
CA TRP A 150 0.70 -0.67 -0.66
C TRP A 150 0.57 -1.32 -2.04
N PRO A 151 0.13 -2.58 -2.13
CA PRO A 151 -0.12 -3.23 -3.41
C PRO A 151 -1.39 -2.67 -4.06
N LEU A 152 -1.30 -2.25 -5.33
CA LEU A 152 -2.48 -1.82 -6.09
C LEU A 152 -3.13 -3.02 -6.78
N VAL A 153 -4.42 -3.22 -6.52
CA VAL A 153 -5.23 -4.31 -7.06
C VAL A 153 -5.95 -3.86 -8.32
N THR A 154 -6.44 -2.62 -8.39
CA THR A 154 -7.14 -2.14 -9.59
C THR A 154 -6.15 -1.69 -10.69
N PRO A 155 -6.27 -2.23 -11.92
CA PRO A 155 -5.38 -1.86 -13.01
C PRO A 155 -5.39 -0.36 -13.35
N MET A 156 -6.55 0.30 -13.17
CA MET A 156 -6.71 1.73 -13.45
C MET A 156 -5.83 2.57 -12.52
N LEU A 157 -5.80 2.27 -11.22
CA LEU A 157 -4.96 2.98 -10.26
C LEU A 157 -3.48 2.65 -10.42
N ASN A 158 -3.14 1.45 -10.91
CA ASN A 158 -1.75 1.11 -11.23
C ASN A 158 -1.16 2.10 -12.26
N THR A 159 -1.91 2.47 -13.30
CA THR A 159 -1.42 3.44 -14.30
C THR A 159 -1.24 4.87 -13.77
N GLY A 160 -2.04 5.30 -12.80
CA GLY A 160 -2.05 6.69 -12.32
C GLY A 160 -1.38 6.94 -10.95
N LEU A 161 -1.27 5.92 -10.10
CA LEU A 161 -0.81 6.04 -8.71
C LEU A 161 0.41 5.18 -8.39
N GLN A 162 0.84 4.25 -9.25
CA GLN A 162 2.00 3.43 -8.92
C GLN A 162 3.25 4.30 -8.72
N SER A 163 4.04 3.93 -7.71
CA SER A 163 5.34 4.56 -7.45
C SER A 163 6.49 3.61 -7.78
N SER A 164 6.29 2.30 -7.68
CA SER A 164 7.33 1.29 -7.99
C SER A 164 6.69 -0.07 -8.28
N ASN A 165 6.96 -0.63 -9.47
CA ASN A 165 6.60 -2.00 -9.86
C ASN A 165 5.17 -2.43 -9.49
N GLY A 166 4.16 -1.60 -9.80
CA GLY A 166 2.75 -1.88 -9.49
C GLY A 166 2.33 -1.62 -8.04
N ASN A 167 3.22 -1.13 -7.19
CA ASN A 167 2.92 -0.73 -5.81
C ASN A 167 2.90 0.79 -5.65
N ARG A 168 2.05 1.27 -4.73
CA ARG A 168 2.06 2.64 -4.24
C ARG A 168 2.93 2.71 -2.98
N ILE A 169 3.93 3.58 -2.99
CA ILE A 169 4.67 3.93 -1.76
C ILE A 169 3.93 5.08 -1.10
N ILE A 170 3.44 4.86 0.11
CA ILE A 170 2.80 5.87 0.96
C ILE A 170 3.88 6.42 1.89
N TYR A 171 4.01 7.74 1.91
CA TYR A 171 5.07 8.45 2.62
C TYR A 171 4.49 9.26 3.78
N ALA A 172 5.16 9.20 4.92
CA ALA A 172 4.94 10.12 6.03
C ALA A 172 6.29 10.52 6.63
N ALA A 173 6.42 11.79 7.03
CA ALA A 173 7.61 12.26 7.70
C ALA A 173 7.26 13.26 8.78
N THR A 174 8.06 13.27 9.84
CA THR A 174 7.98 14.27 10.90
C THR A 174 9.40 14.67 11.32
N SER A 175 9.59 15.95 11.59
CA SER A 175 10.85 16.51 12.09
C SER A 175 10.61 17.20 13.42
N PHE A 176 11.49 16.97 14.38
CA PHE A 176 11.40 17.57 15.71
C PHE A 176 12.78 17.65 16.36
N THR A 177 12.91 18.45 17.42
CA THR A 177 14.09 18.41 18.30
C THR A 177 13.78 17.57 19.53
N ASN A 178 14.73 16.71 19.92
CA ASN A 178 14.64 15.94 21.14
C ASN A 178 14.63 16.86 22.37
N GLU A 179 13.77 16.57 23.31
CA GLU A 179 13.66 17.28 24.58
C GLU A 179 14.97 17.14 25.38
N PRO A 180 15.26 18.10 26.28
CA PRO A 180 16.31 17.91 27.27
C PRO A 180 15.87 16.82 28.26
N TYR A 181 16.36 15.60 28.05
CA TYR A 181 16.21 14.49 28.98
C TYR A 181 17.54 14.22 29.70
N GLU A 182 17.45 13.88 30.99
CA GLU A 182 18.59 13.41 31.79
C GLU A 182 19.13 12.11 31.18
N GLN A 183 20.45 12.02 31.00
CA GLN A 183 21.13 10.87 30.38
C GLN A 183 21.63 9.87 31.41
#